data_AF-A0A7X3F5K6-F1
#
_entry.id   AF-A0A7X3F5K6-F1
#
_cell.length_a   1.000
_cell.length_b   1.000
_cell.length_c   1.000
_cell.angle_alpha   90.00
_cell.angle_beta   90.00
_cell.angle_gamma   90.00
#
_symmetry.space_group_name_H-M   'P 1'
#
loop_
_entity.id
_entity.type
_entity.pdbx_description
1 polymer ?
#
loop_
_entity_poly.entity_id
_entity_poly.type
_entity_poly.pdbx_seq_one_letter_code
_entity_poly.pdbx_strand_id
1 'polypeptide(L)' 'MNNWLVIHRQSNLIVNCFENEKPDRIAPQHKLIAVSDFVLERYFSVLAKHKDGTCVDAGEFALISPSFKEALQAS' A
#
# COMPACT_ATOMS: atom_id res chain seq x y z
N MET A 1 -0.71 4.35 -16.16
CA MET A 1 0.25 4.62 -15.07
C MET A 1 0.00 3.58 -14.00
N ASN A 2 1.05 3.09 -13.34
CA ASN A 2 0.89 2.13 -12.24
C ASN A 2 1.22 2.84 -10.94
N ASN A 3 0.35 2.66 -9.95
CA ASN A 3 0.54 3.17 -8.61
C ASN A 3 1.02 2.04 -7.73
N TRP A 4 1.93 2.34 -6.82
CA TRP A 4 2.53 1.35 -5.94
C TRP A 4 2.40 1.77 -4.49
N LEU A 5 2.00 0.83 -3.65
CA LEU A 5 2.12 0.94 -2.20
C LEU A 5 3.28 0.11 -1.71
N VAL A 6 4.11 0.70 -0.87
CA VAL A 6 5.18 0.04 -0.12
C VAL A 6 4.63 -0.33 1.25
N ILE A 7 4.65 -1.62 1.56
CA ILE A 7 4.07 -2.17 2.78
C ILE A 7 5.18 -2.83 3.59
N HIS A 8 5.25 -2.53 4.87
CA HIS A 8 6.13 -3.24 5.80
C HIS A 8 5.51 -4.60 6.15
N ARG A 9 6.22 -5.69 5.80
CA ARG A 9 5.70 -7.06 5.87
C ARG A 9 5.27 -7.47 7.29
N GLN A 10 6.04 -7.07 8.31
CA GLN A 10 5.79 -7.51 9.68
C GLN A 10 4.62 -6.79 10.35
N SER A 11 4.47 -5.49 10.09
CA SER A 11 3.42 -4.66 10.72
C SER A 11 2.21 -4.45 9.83
N ASN A 12 2.26 -4.87 8.56
CA ASN A 12 1.24 -4.63 7.55
C ASN A 12 0.94 -3.14 7.29
N LEU A 13 1.85 -2.25 7.67
CA LEU A 13 1.68 -0.81 7.56
C LEU A 13 2.17 -0.31 6.19
N ILE A 14 1.43 0.61 5.60
CA ILE A 14 1.85 1.33 4.40
C ILE A 14 2.88 2.38 4.83
N VAL A 15 4.10 2.26 4.30
CA VAL A 15 5.23 3.13 4.64
C VAL A 15 5.53 4.16 3.56
N ASN A 16 5.11 3.91 2.31
CA ASN A 16 5.30 4.84 1.21
C ASN A 16 4.35 4.52 0.05
N CYS A 17 4.15 5.49 -0.84
CA CYS A 17 3.45 5.33 -2.10
C CYS A 17 4.17 6.12 -3.20
N PHE A 18 4.16 5.60 -4.43
CA PHE A 18 4.68 6.33 -5.57
C PHE A 18 3.99 5.91 -6.85
N GLU A 19 3.98 6.82 -7.80
CA GLU A 19 3.63 6.58 -9.19
C GLU A 19 4.91 6.27 -9.96
N ASN A 20 4.80 5.58 -11.11
CA ASN A 20 5.87 5.19 -12.06
C ASN A 20 6.27 3.70 -12.01
N GLU A 21 7.40 3.38 -12.64
CA GLU A 21 7.90 2.03 -12.82
C GLU A 21 8.28 1.38 -11.48
N LYS A 22 8.13 0.06 -11.44
CA LYS A 22 8.46 -0.75 -10.26
C LYS A 22 9.95 -0.56 -9.95
N PRO A 23 10.34 -0.21 -8.71
CA PRO A 23 11.73 -0.04 -8.38
C PRO A 23 12.47 -1.38 -8.44
N ASP A 24 13.70 -1.35 -8.96
CA ASP A 24 14.54 -2.53 -9.18
C ASP A 24 14.90 -3.26 -7.89
N ARG A 25 14.93 -2.53 -6.77
CA ARG A 25 15.28 -3.08 -5.45
C ARG A 25 14.35 -2.51 -4.39
N ILE A 26 13.80 -3.43 -3.61
CA ILE A 26 13.01 -3.11 -2.41
C ILE A 26 13.71 -3.78 -1.23
N ALA A 27 13.69 -3.14 -0.07
CA ALA A 27 14.26 -3.74 1.11
C ALA A 27 13.48 -5.02 1.48
N PRO A 28 14.12 -6.11 1.94
CA PRO A 28 13.46 -7.40 2.19
C PRO A 28 12.27 -7.34 3.15
N GLN A 29 12.28 -6.37 4.08
CA GLN A 29 11.20 -6.10 5.03
C GLN A 29 9.98 -5.44 4.39
N HIS A 30 10.10 -4.97 3.16
CA HIS A 30 9.04 -4.32 2.42
C HIS A 30 8.46 -5.22 1.35
N LYS A 31 7.27 -4.86 0.91
CA LYS A 31 6.54 -5.45 -0.20
C LYS A 31 5.95 -4.35 -1.05
N LEU A 32 5.96 -4.57 -2.36
CA LEU A 32 5.29 -3.70 -3.31
C LEU A 32 3.99 -4.33 -3.74
N ILE A 33 2.92 -3.53 -3.71
CA ILE A 33 1.63 -3.90 -4.28
C ILE A 33 1.25 -2.85 -5.31
N ALA A 34 0.99 -3.31 -6.53
CA ALA A 34 0.39 -2.47 -7.55
C ALA A 34 -1.07 -2.21 -7.18
N VAL A 35 -1.50 -0.97 -7.27
CA VAL A 35 -2.86 -0.54 -6.88
C VAL A 35 -3.51 0.27 -7.99
N SER A 36 -4.84 0.25 -8.02
CA SER A 36 -5.63 1.15 -8.85
C SER A 36 -5.71 2.55 -8.24
N ASP A 37 -6.07 3.54 -9.06
CA ASP A 37 -6.34 4.91 -8.61
C ASP A 37 -7.38 4.92 -7.47
N PHE A 38 -8.41 4.08 -7.56
CA PHE A 38 -9.43 3.96 -6.51
C PHE A 38 -8.83 3.59 -5.14
N VAL A 39 -7.93 2.60 -5.08
CA VAL A 39 -7.29 2.21 -3.81
C VAL A 39 -6.37 3.33 -3.31
N LEU A 40 -5.66 4.00 -4.21
CA LEU A 40 -4.76 5.10 -3.88
C LEU A 40 -5.52 6.31 -3.31
N GLU A 41 -6.63 6.72 -3.93
CA GLU A 41 -7.51 7.79 -3.45
C GLU A 41 -8.06 7.48 -2.05
N ARG A 42 -8.44 6.22 -1.81
CA ARG A 42 -8.91 5.77 -0.51
C ARG A 42 -7.80 5.80 0.52
N TYR A 43 -6.58 5.40 0.15
CA TYR A 43 -5.41 5.51 1.02
C TYR A 43 -5.16 6.96 1.44
N PHE A 44 -5.12 7.91 0.51
CA PHE A 44 -4.94 9.32 0.85
C PHE A 44 -6.09 9.89 1.68
N SER A 45 -7.33 9.45 1.41
CA SER A 45 -8.50 9.85 2.20
C SER A 45 -8.45 9.34 3.65
N VAL A 46 -7.89 8.15 3.88
CA VAL A 46 -7.66 7.63 5.24
C VAL A 46 -6.49 8.36 5.87
N LEU A 47 -5.36 8.47 5.18
CA LEU A 47 -4.15 9.15 5.66
C LEU A 47 -4.46 10.59 6.13
N ALA A 48 -5.29 11.33 5.38
CA ALA A 48 -5.72 12.69 5.74
C ALA A 48 -6.50 12.78 7.07
N LYS A 49 -7.05 11.67 7.57
CA LYS A 49 -7.73 11.59 8.88
C LYS A 49 -6.77 11.25 10.01
N HIS A 50 -5.59 10.73 9.71
CA HIS A 50 -4.58 10.42 10.71
C HIS A 50 -3.75 11.66 11.05
N LYS A 51 -3.29 11.75 12.30
CA LYS A 51 -2.32 12.77 12.72
C LYS A 51 -0.92 12.40 12.24
N ASP A 52 -0.09 13.42 12.03
CA ASP A 52 1.30 13.29 11.59
C ASP A 52 2.04 12.16 12.31
N GLY A 53 2.62 11.26 11.52
CA GLY A 53 3.41 10.11 12.01
C GLY A 53 2.66 8.79 12.14
N THR A 54 1.35 8.73 11.85
CA THR A 54 0.62 7.45 11.86
C THR A 54 0.67 6.79 10.48
N CYS A 55 1.06 5.51 10.43
CA CYS A 55 0.96 4.72 9.21
C CYS A 55 -0.43 4.05 9.12
N VAL A 56 -0.93 3.87 7.90
CA VAL A 56 -2.23 3.23 7.64
C VAL A 56 -2.03 1.71 7.49
N ASP A 57 -2.92 0.92 8.09
CA ASP A 57 -2.90 -0.54 7.93
C ASP A 57 -3.38 -0.92 6.52
N ALA A 58 -2.57 -1.71 5.81
CA ALA A 58 -2.89 -2.14 4.45
C ALA A 58 -4.14 -3.05 4.40
N GLY A 59 -4.46 -3.75 5.49
CA GLY A 59 -5.62 -4.61 5.63
C GLY A 59 -6.95 -3.89 5.47
N GLU A 60 -7.01 -2.59 5.75
CA GLU A 60 -8.22 -1.77 5.51
C GLU A 60 -8.62 -1.75 4.02
N PHE A 61 -7.63 -1.83 3.12
CA PHE A 61 -7.86 -1.80 1.67
C PHE A 61 -8.20 -3.18 1.10
N ALA A 62 -7.85 -4.25 1.82
CA ALA A 62 -8.19 -5.63 1.43
C ALA A 62 -9.71 -5.89 1.44
N LEU A 63 -10.49 -5.06 2.14
CA LEU A 63 -11.96 -5.15 2.17
C LEU A 63 -12.64 -4.54 0.94
N ILE A 64 -11.98 -3.58 0.29
CA ILE A 64 -12.55 -2.81 -0.83
C ILE A 64 -11.95 -3.20 -2.19
N SER A 65 -10.88 -3.99 -2.20
CA SER A 65 -10.21 -4.46 -3.41
C SER A 65 -9.77 -5.91 -3.26
N PRO A 66 -10.46 -6.87 -3.93
CA PRO A 66 -10.08 -8.28 -3.92
C PRO A 66 -8.66 -8.50 -4.46
N SER A 67 -8.29 -7.83 -5.54
CA SER A 67 -6.95 -7.91 -6.13
C SER A 67 -5.87 -7.39 -5.17
N PHE A 68 -6.18 -6.34 -4.40
CA PHE A 68 -5.28 -5.87 -3.33
C PHE A 68 -5.13 -6.92 -2.22
N LYS A 69 -6.22 -7.57 -1.80
CA LYS A 69 -6.19 -8.63 -0.79
C LYS A 69 -5.33 -9.81 -1.23
N GLU A 70 -5.52 -10.28 -2.45
CA GLU A 70 -4.71 -11.36 -3.03
C GLU A 70 -3.24 -10.96 -3.09
N ALA A 71 -2.97 -9.75 -3.58
CA ALA A 71 -1.62 -9.20 -3.61
C ALA A 71 -1.04 -9.06 -2.20
N LEU A 72 -1.82 -8.75 -1.17
CA LEU A 72 -1.38 -8.62 0.22
C LEU A 72 -0.99 -9.97 0.84
N GLN A 73 -1.69 -11.04 0.46
CA GLN A 73 -1.44 -12.40 0.93
C GLN A 73 -0.31 -13.13 0.18
N ALA A 74 -0.02 -12.74 -1.06
CA ALA A 74 1.07 -13.32 -1.85
C ALA A 74 2.45 -13.04 -1.20
N SER A 75 3.12 -14.06 -0.67
CA SER A 75 4.37 -13.91 0.10
C SER A 75 5.53 -13.35 -0.72
#